data_AF-A0A958FJV6-F1
#
_entry.id   AF-A0A958FJV6-F1
#
_cell.length_a   1.000
_cell.length_b   1.000
_cell.length_c   1.000
_cell.angle_alpha   90.00
_cell.angle_beta   90.00
_cell.angle_gamma   90.00
#
_symmetry.space_group_name_H-M   'P 1'
#
loop_
_entity.id
_entity.type
_entity.pdbx_description
1 polymer ?
#
loop_
_entity_poly.entity_id
_entity_poly.type
_entity_poly.pdbx_seq_one_letter_code
_entity_poly.pdbx_strand_id
1 'polypeptide(L)'
;RHPNTIFIGAHMGNLPEELGKVATWLETYPNFYVDIDARISELGRQPYTARRFFIRYQDRILFGTDTPPNAEAYRIYYRFLETDDEYIDPAAGHHLQGRWMIYGLFLPDEVLEKVYYKNALKILNMAKMKKEG
;
A
#
# COMPACT_ATOMS: atom_id res chain seq x y z
N ARG A 1 -23.12 -7.61 -2.78
CA ARG A 1 -23.33 -8.85 -1.99
C ARG A 1 -22.22 -8.89 -0.95
N HIS A 2 -22.52 -8.97 0.36
CA HIS A 2 -21.59 -8.81 1.51
C HIS A 2 -21.15 -7.38 1.92
N PRO A 3 -22.08 -6.42 2.13
CA PRO A 3 -21.73 -5.05 2.54
C PRO A 3 -21.06 -4.95 3.93
N ASN A 4 -21.26 -5.95 4.79
CA ASN A 4 -20.78 -5.96 6.17
C ASN A 4 -19.43 -6.67 6.36
N THR A 5 -18.87 -7.25 5.30
CA THR A 5 -17.56 -7.90 5.31
C THR A 5 -16.50 -6.90 4.86
N ILE A 6 -15.40 -6.76 5.59
CA ILE A 6 -14.25 -5.99 5.12
C ILE A 6 -13.46 -6.88 4.17
N PHE A 7 -13.15 -6.36 2.99
CA PHE A 7 -12.29 -7.03 2.00
C PHE A 7 -10.96 -6.30 1.92
N ILE A 8 -9.87 -7.06 1.86
CA ILE A 8 -8.52 -6.56 1.59
C ILE A 8 -8.08 -7.17 0.27
N GLY A 9 -7.93 -6.34 -0.75
CA GLY A 9 -7.42 -6.72 -2.05
C GLY A 9 -5.90 -6.76 -2.03
N ALA A 10 -5.34 -7.96 -1.92
CA ALA A 10 -3.91 -8.18 -1.88
C ALA A 10 -3.19 -7.59 -3.10
N HIS A 11 -2.01 -7.03 -2.88
CA HIS A 11 -1.11 -6.51 -3.92
C HIS A 11 -1.77 -5.45 -4.80
N MET A 12 -2.40 -4.44 -4.21
CA MET A 12 -3.20 -3.41 -4.89
C MET A 12 -4.41 -3.99 -5.66
N GLY A 13 -5.06 -5.02 -5.10
CA GLY A 13 -6.09 -5.77 -5.81
C GLY A 13 -5.55 -6.52 -7.04
N ASN A 14 -4.26 -6.85 -7.00
CA ASN A 14 -3.46 -7.43 -8.08
C ASN A 14 -3.48 -6.62 -9.39
N LEU A 15 -3.62 -5.30 -9.30
CA LEU A 15 -3.61 -4.40 -10.45
C LEU A 15 -2.85 -3.08 -10.16
N PRO A 16 -1.60 -3.16 -9.68
CA PRO A 16 -0.79 -2.00 -9.30
C PRO A 16 -0.46 -1.07 -10.49
N GLU A 17 -0.49 -1.58 -11.73
CA GLU A 17 -0.19 -0.81 -12.94
C GLU A 17 -1.31 0.15 -13.33
N GLU A 18 -2.56 -0.17 -12.97
CA GLU A 18 -3.78 0.57 -13.36
C GLU A 18 -4.49 1.16 -12.14
N LEU A 19 -3.81 2.08 -11.44
CA LEU A 19 -4.33 2.72 -10.21
C LEU A 19 -5.69 3.41 -10.42
N GLY A 20 -6.02 3.86 -11.63
CA GLY A 20 -7.35 4.40 -11.95
C GLY A 20 -8.48 3.36 -11.82
N LYS A 21 -8.20 2.09 -12.11
CA LYS A 21 -9.16 1.00 -11.93
C LYS A 21 -9.31 0.64 -10.46
N VAL A 22 -8.19 0.57 -9.73
CA VAL A 22 -8.19 0.35 -8.27
C VAL A 22 -8.96 1.46 -7.54
N ALA A 23 -8.76 2.71 -7.96
CA ALA A 23 -9.51 3.87 -7.46
C ALA A 23 -11.02 3.69 -7.63
N THR A 24 -11.46 3.28 -8.82
CA THR A 24 -12.89 2.98 -9.07
C THR A 24 -13.44 1.95 -8.09
N TRP A 25 -12.67 0.91 -7.75
CA TRP A 25 -13.10 -0.09 -6.76
C TRP A 25 -13.19 0.48 -5.34
N LEU A 26 -12.21 1.27 -4.91
CA LEU A 26 -12.23 1.92 -3.59
C LEU A 26 -13.41 2.89 -3.44
N GLU A 27 -13.79 3.58 -4.52
CA GLU A 27 -14.94 4.49 -4.54
C GLU A 27 -16.27 3.75 -4.57
N THR A 28 -16.34 2.64 -5.31
CA THR A 28 -17.56 1.84 -5.44
C THR A 28 -17.86 1.03 -4.16
N TYR A 29 -16.82 0.55 -3.48
CA TYR A 29 -16.94 -0.40 -2.37
C TYR A 29 -16.38 0.19 -1.07
N PRO A 30 -17.22 0.81 -0.22
CA PRO A 30 -16.78 1.44 1.03
C PRO A 30 -16.22 0.44 2.06
N ASN A 31 -16.31 -0.86 1.81
CA ASN A 31 -15.74 -1.95 2.63
C ASN A 31 -14.49 -2.63 2.00
N PHE A 32 -13.97 -2.12 0.88
CA PHE A 32 -12.76 -2.61 0.21
C PHE A 32 -11.49 -1.81 0.55
N TYR A 33 -10.44 -2.49 0.99
CA TYR A 33 -9.09 -1.95 1.26
C TYR A 33 -8.11 -2.61 0.30
N VAL A 34 -6.91 -2.05 0.18
CA VAL A 34 -5.78 -2.65 -0.54
C VAL A 34 -4.53 -2.63 0.31
N ASP A 35 -3.59 -3.52 0.03
CA ASP A 35 -2.22 -3.45 0.56
C ASP A 35 -1.20 -3.22 -0.57
N ILE A 36 0.03 -2.89 -0.19
CA ILE A 36 1.14 -2.55 -1.10
C ILE A 36 2.16 -3.70 -1.23
N ASP A 37 1.86 -4.83 -0.63
CA ASP A 37 2.69 -6.01 -0.52
C ASP A 37 3.24 -6.39 -1.90
N ALA A 38 4.55 -6.59 -2.00
CA ALA A 38 5.23 -6.89 -3.25
C ALA A 38 4.95 -5.91 -4.41
N ARG A 39 4.56 -4.64 -4.17
CA ARG A 39 4.17 -3.70 -5.26
C ARG A 39 4.97 -2.41 -5.36
N ILE A 40 6.05 -2.26 -4.61
CA ILE A 40 6.89 -1.06 -4.71
C ILE A 40 7.50 -0.88 -6.12
N SER A 41 7.76 -1.98 -6.84
CA SER A 41 8.26 -1.96 -8.22
C SER A 41 7.30 -1.24 -9.17
N GLU A 42 6.02 -1.65 -9.18
CA GLU A 42 4.99 -1.12 -10.07
C GLU A 42 4.46 0.25 -9.63
N LEU A 43 4.41 0.50 -8.32
CA LEU A 43 4.01 1.79 -7.77
C LEU A 43 5.10 2.85 -8.01
N GLY A 44 6.35 2.47 -7.76
CA GLY A 44 7.48 3.38 -7.83
C GLY A 44 7.97 3.71 -9.23
N ARG A 45 7.55 2.97 -10.28
CA ARG A 45 7.73 3.41 -11.68
C ARG A 45 6.75 4.50 -12.12
N GLN A 46 5.74 4.82 -11.30
CA GLN A 46 4.71 5.82 -11.58
C GLN A 46 4.53 6.80 -10.39
N PRO A 47 5.61 7.40 -9.88
CA PRO A 47 5.65 8.02 -8.56
C PRO A 47 4.62 9.13 -8.36
N TYR A 48 4.37 9.97 -9.38
CA TYR A 48 3.39 11.05 -9.26
C TYR A 48 1.95 10.54 -9.15
N THR A 49 1.61 9.47 -9.88
CA THR A 49 0.28 8.86 -9.83
C THR A 49 0.10 8.10 -8.53
N ALA A 50 1.10 7.31 -8.12
CA ALA A 50 1.11 6.61 -6.85
C ALA A 50 1.00 7.58 -5.67
N ARG A 51 1.80 8.65 -5.62
CA ARG A 51 1.72 9.66 -4.56
C ARG A 51 0.32 10.26 -4.42
N ARG A 52 -0.28 10.71 -5.54
CA ARG A 52 -1.66 11.26 -5.53
C ARG A 52 -2.67 10.22 -5.05
N PHE A 53 -2.51 8.96 -5.47
CA PHE A 53 -3.37 7.85 -5.05
C PHE A 53 -3.28 7.63 -3.55
N PHE A 54 -2.07 7.53 -2.99
CA PHE A 54 -1.85 7.32 -1.56
C PHE A 54 -2.47 8.44 -0.72
N ILE A 55 -2.31 9.70 -1.11
CA ILE A 55 -2.91 10.82 -0.39
C ILE A 55 -4.43 10.78 -0.45
N ARG A 56 -5.01 10.51 -1.63
CA ARG A 56 -6.46 10.49 -1.82
C ARG A 56 -7.14 9.33 -1.08
N TYR A 57 -6.52 8.16 -1.05
CA TYR A 57 -7.09 6.94 -0.47
C TYR A 57 -6.36 6.49 0.80
N GLN A 58 -5.69 7.42 1.49
CA GLN A 58 -4.83 7.17 2.65
C GLN A 58 -5.49 6.37 3.77
N ASP A 59 -6.81 6.43 3.94
CA ASP A 59 -7.54 5.70 4.98
C ASP A 59 -7.85 4.23 4.60
N ARG A 60 -7.43 3.78 3.40
CA ARG A 60 -7.80 2.49 2.79
C ARG A 60 -6.63 1.65 2.28
N ILE A 61 -5.41 2.09 2.52
CA ILE A 61 -4.19 1.43 2.08
C ILE A 61 -3.47 0.85 3.29
N LEU A 62 -3.08 -0.41 3.21
CA LEU A 62 -2.36 -1.14 4.24
C LEU A 62 -0.90 -1.35 3.84
N PHE A 63 -0.03 -1.38 4.84
CA PHE A 63 1.37 -1.74 4.65
C PHE A 63 1.56 -3.25 4.76
N GLY A 64 2.47 -3.77 3.93
CA GLY A 64 3.10 -5.07 4.06
C GLY A 64 4.14 -5.24 2.95
N THR A 65 5.00 -6.24 3.08
CA THR A 65 6.17 -6.41 2.20
C THR A 65 6.10 -7.64 1.30
N ASP A 66 5.26 -8.64 1.64
CA ASP A 66 5.30 -10.01 1.13
C ASP A 66 6.69 -10.68 1.25
N THR A 67 7.40 -10.41 2.35
CA THR A 67 8.72 -11.01 2.61
C THR A 67 8.84 -11.49 4.05
N PRO A 68 9.76 -12.42 4.35
CA PRO A 68 10.16 -12.66 5.74
C PRO A 68 10.60 -11.36 6.42
N PRO A 69 10.50 -11.27 7.76
CA PRO A 69 10.98 -10.12 8.51
C PRO A 69 12.46 -9.87 8.26
N ASN A 70 12.77 -8.86 7.45
CA ASN A 70 14.13 -8.53 7.01
C ASN A 70 14.32 -7.01 7.05
N ALA A 71 15.23 -6.54 7.90
CA ALA A 71 15.45 -5.11 8.11
C ALA A 71 15.80 -4.34 6.82
N GLU A 72 16.51 -4.97 5.89
CA GLU A 72 16.87 -4.33 4.62
C GLU A 72 15.66 -4.16 3.72
N ALA A 73 14.76 -5.15 3.69
CA ALA A 73 13.51 -5.02 2.96
C ALA A 73 12.69 -3.83 3.46
N TYR A 74 12.53 -3.70 4.79
CA TYR A 74 11.83 -2.55 5.38
C TYR A 74 12.50 -1.21 5.04
N ARG A 75 13.84 -1.12 5.04
CA ARG A 75 14.55 0.11 4.67
C ARG A 75 14.24 0.55 3.24
N ILE A 76 14.15 -0.38 2.29
CA ILE A 76 13.77 -0.05 0.91
C ILE A 76 12.33 0.45 0.84
N TYR A 77 11.40 -0.16 1.57
CA TYR A 77 10.02 0.32 1.66
C TYR A 77 9.93 1.72 2.28
N TYR A 78 10.66 1.98 3.37
CA TYR A 78 10.69 3.30 4.01
C TYR A 78 11.30 4.35 3.07
N ARG A 79 12.43 4.03 2.43
CA ARG A 79 13.03 4.91 1.42
C ARG A 79 12.04 5.22 0.28
N PHE A 80 11.33 4.22 -0.22
CA PHE A 80 10.30 4.40 -1.24
C PHE A 80 9.14 5.29 -0.78
N LEU A 81 8.64 5.13 0.45
CA LEU A 81 7.46 5.87 0.91
C LEU A 81 7.77 7.27 1.41
N GLU A 82 8.92 7.46 2.06
CA GLU A 82 9.23 8.64 2.89
C GLU A 82 10.03 9.70 2.16
N THR A 83 10.88 9.32 1.19
CA THR A 83 11.80 10.26 0.53
C THR A 83 11.34 10.65 -0.87
N ASP A 84 11.95 11.69 -1.41
CA ASP A 84 11.90 12.09 -2.82
C ASP A 84 13.09 11.52 -3.63
N ASP A 85 13.76 10.48 -3.10
CA ASP A 85 14.91 9.85 -3.75
C ASP A 85 14.53 9.30 -5.13
N GLU A 86 15.43 9.53 -6.08
CA GLU A 86 15.30 9.01 -7.43
C GLU A 86 16.20 7.77 -7.62
N TYR A 87 15.84 6.93 -8.60
CA TYR A 87 16.70 5.84 -9.07
C TYR A 87 17.08 4.83 -7.97
N ILE A 88 16.08 4.34 -7.23
CA ILE A 88 16.22 3.34 -6.17
C ILE A 88 16.14 1.93 -6.78
N ASP A 89 17.04 1.03 -6.39
CA ASP A 89 16.94 -0.40 -6.70
C ASP A 89 15.98 -1.11 -5.73
N PRO A 90 14.84 -1.66 -6.21
CA PRO A 90 13.86 -2.30 -5.34
C PRO A 90 14.22 -3.75 -4.94
N ALA A 91 15.29 -4.36 -5.49
CA ALA A 91 15.55 -5.79 -5.40
C ALA A 91 15.75 -6.31 -3.96
N ALA A 92 16.18 -5.45 -3.04
CA ALA A 92 16.31 -5.81 -1.62
C ALA A 92 15.00 -5.63 -0.83
N GLY A 93 14.06 -4.83 -1.34
CA GLY A 93 12.72 -4.65 -0.78
C GLY A 93 11.83 -5.87 -1.00
N HIS A 94 11.89 -6.41 -2.21
CA HIS A 94 11.21 -7.61 -2.63
C HIS A 94 11.96 -8.16 -3.87
N HIS A 95 11.78 -9.44 -4.21
CA HIS A 95 12.45 -9.98 -5.40
C HIS A 95 12.13 -9.14 -6.65
N LEU A 96 13.10 -9.04 -7.56
CA LEU A 96 13.03 -8.16 -8.73
C LEU A 96 11.83 -8.54 -9.62
N GLN A 97 10.83 -7.66 -9.68
CA GLN A 97 9.61 -7.85 -10.48
C GLN A 97 9.65 -7.13 -11.85
N GLY A 98 10.58 -6.19 -12.01
CA GLY A 98 10.73 -5.38 -13.20
C GLY A 98 12.19 -5.04 -13.49
N ARG A 99 12.48 -4.62 -14.73
CA ARG A 99 13.82 -4.19 -15.15
C ARG A 99 13.97 -2.66 -15.11
N TRP A 100 13.50 -2.03 -14.03
CA TRP A 100 13.52 -0.58 -13.85
C TRP A 100 13.83 -0.21 -12.39
N MET A 101 14.40 0.98 -12.21
CA MET A 101 14.53 1.61 -10.89
C MET A 101 13.24 2.33 -10.52
N ILE A 102 13.02 2.51 -9.22
CA ILE A 102 11.85 3.20 -8.69
C ILE A 102 12.21 4.55 -8.07
N TYR A 103 11.17 5.34 -7.79
CA TYR A 103 11.30 6.69 -7.26
C TYR A 103 10.45 6.80 -5.99
N GLY A 104 10.95 7.57 -5.03
CA GLY A 104 10.29 7.84 -3.77
C GLY A 104 8.98 8.62 -3.94
N LEU A 105 8.03 8.38 -3.05
CA LEU A 105 6.72 9.02 -3.07
C LEU A 105 6.65 10.31 -2.24
N PHE A 106 7.61 10.52 -1.33
CA PHE A 106 7.64 11.67 -0.43
C PHE A 106 6.27 11.95 0.20
N LEU A 107 5.73 10.93 0.89
CA LEU A 107 4.41 10.99 1.50
C LEU A 107 4.44 11.84 2.79
N PRO A 108 3.38 12.61 3.08
CA PRO A 108 3.25 13.31 4.36
C PRO A 108 3.17 12.33 5.54
N ASP A 109 3.68 12.74 6.71
CA ASP A 109 3.66 11.94 7.95
C ASP A 109 2.27 11.39 8.29
N GLU A 110 1.21 12.19 8.10
CA GLU A 110 -0.17 11.76 8.36
C GLU A 110 -0.62 10.59 7.46
N VAL A 111 -0.11 10.51 6.23
CA VAL A 111 -0.39 9.42 5.29
C VAL A 111 0.44 8.20 5.67
N LEU A 112 1.73 8.39 5.97
CA LEU A 112 2.64 7.33 6.42
C LEU A 112 2.09 6.61 7.65
N GLU A 113 1.64 7.37 8.66
CA GLU A 113 1.10 6.81 9.90
C GLU A 113 -0.13 5.92 9.66
N LYS A 114 -0.99 6.32 8.71
CA LYS A 114 -2.17 5.54 8.33
C LYS A 114 -1.81 4.25 7.61
N VAL A 115 -0.91 4.34 6.64
CA VAL A 115 -0.44 3.21 5.85
C VAL A 115 0.29 2.21 6.76
N TYR A 116 1.21 2.68 7.60
CA TYR A 116 2.02 1.83 8.47
C TYR A 116 1.23 1.09 9.53
N TYR A 117 0.23 1.72 10.17
CA TYR A 117 -0.47 1.01 11.24
C TYR A 117 -1.91 1.44 11.53
N LYS A 118 -2.31 2.72 11.39
CA LYS A 118 -3.65 3.13 11.86
C LYS A 118 -4.78 2.42 11.10
N ASN A 119 -4.60 2.19 9.80
CA ASN A 119 -5.59 1.46 9.01
C ASN A 119 -5.71 0.00 9.45
N ALA A 120 -4.58 -0.68 9.69
CA ALA A 120 -4.57 -2.05 10.19
C ALA A 120 -5.23 -2.16 11.57
N LEU A 121 -4.87 -1.27 12.51
CA LEU A 121 -5.48 -1.21 13.84
C LEU A 121 -6.99 -1.01 13.77
N LYS A 122 -7.46 -0.10 12.90
CA LYS A 122 -8.90 0.15 12.71
C LYS A 122 -9.63 -1.12 12.29
N ILE A 123 -9.12 -1.85 11.30
CA ILE A 123 -9.74 -3.09 10.80
C ILE A 123 -9.74 -4.18 11.88
N LEU A 124 -8.62 -4.37 12.58
CA LEU A 124 -8.48 -5.37 13.63
C LEU A 124 -9.42 -5.09 14.82
N ASN A 125 -9.53 -3.82 15.25
CA ASN A 125 -10.44 -3.42 16.32
C ASN A 125 -11.91 -3.63 15.93
N MET A 126 -12.29 -3.31 14.68
CA MET A 126 -13.64 -3.61 14.17
C MET A 126 -13.94 -5.12 14.16
N ALA A 127 -12.96 -5.95 13.81
CA ALA A 127 -13.09 -7.40 13.84
C ALA A 127 -13.25 -7.93 15.27
N LYS A 128 -12.55 -7.33 16.25
CA LYS A 128 -12.68 -7.67 17.67
C LYS A 128 -14.09 -7.35 18.20
N MET A 129 -14.59 -6.13 17.96
CA MET A 129 -15.93 -5.72 18.41
C MET A 129 -17.04 -6.63 17.86
N LYS A 130 -16.92 -7.10 16.62
CA LYS A 130 -17.89 -8.05 16.01
C LYS A 130 -17.86 -9.46 16.61
N LYS A 131 -16.79 -9.85 17.31
CA LYS A 131 -16.73 -11.15 18.01
C LYS A 131 -17.34 -11.10 19.41
N GLU A 132 -17.45 -9.90 20.00
CA GLU A 132 -17.88 -9.69 21.39
C GLU A 132 -19.37 -9.33 21.53
N GLY A 133 -20.09 -9.09 20.43
CA GLY A 133 -21.54 -8.82 20.40
C GLY A 133 -22.29 -9.83 19.54
#